data_AF-A0ABD0C5E3-F1
#
_entry.id   AF-A0ABD0C5E3-F1
#
_cell.length_a   1.000
_cell.length_b   1.000
_cell.length_c   1.000
_cell.angle_alpha   90.00
_cell.angle_beta   90.00
_cell.angle_gamma   90.00
#
_symmetry.space_group_name_H-M   'P 1'
#
loop_
_entity.id
_entity.type
_entity.pdbx_description
1 polymer ?
#
loop_
_entity_poly.entity_id
_entity_poly.type
_entity_poly.pdbx_seq_one_letter_code
_entity_poly.pdbx_strand_id
1 'polypeptide(L)'
;MNIWIKRIIKAIAIWLLLIMIYLTLNLWFNVNIPIVSNIFGVNLIANTEAGRSITMTSIFPNWILSLACFVIAYVGVRWFWKGINKSKK
;
A
#
# COMPACT_ATOMS: atom_id res chain seq x y z
N MET A 1 6.24 21.60 11.87
CA MET A 1 5.57 20.29 11.69
C MET A 1 6.37 19.21 12.42
N ASN A 2 5.73 18.42 13.29
CA ASN A 2 6.40 17.43 14.13
C ASN A 2 7.07 16.31 13.28
N ILE A 3 8.25 15.84 13.67
CA ILE A 3 9.04 14.84 12.91
C ILE A 3 8.24 13.54 12.68
N TRP A 4 7.39 13.17 13.64
CA TRP A 4 6.52 12.01 13.56
C TRP A 4 5.43 12.17 12.51
N ILE A 5 4.78 13.33 12.45
CA ILE A 5 3.75 13.65 11.45
C ILE A 5 4.32 13.56 10.04
N LYS A 6 5.51 14.14 9.81
CA LYS A 6 6.20 14.07 8.51
C LYS A 6 6.48 12.62 8.08
N ARG A 7 6.75 11.73 9.02
CA ARG A 7 7.02 10.31 8.73
C ARG A 7 5.76 9.53 8.39
N ILE A 8 4.68 9.76 9.13
CA ILE A 8 3.38 9.14 8.87
C ILE A 8 2.89 9.54 7.48
N ILE A 9 2.95 10.83 7.13
CA ILE A 9 2.59 11.32 5.79
C ILE A 9 3.42 10.63 4.70
N LYS A 10 4.73 10.48 4.92
CA LYS A 10 5.59 9.78 3.95
C LYS A 10 5.22 8.30 3.79
N ALA A 11 4.87 7.61 4.87
CA ALA A 11 4.42 6.23 4.82
C ALA A 11 3.10 6.09 4.05
N ILE A 12 2.13 6.97 4.31
CA ILE A 12 0.86 7.02 3.59
C ILE A 12 1.08 7.26 2.09
N ALA A 13 1.96 8.21 1.73
CA ALA A 13 2.27 8.50 0.33
C ALA A 13 2.89 7.29 -0.39
N ILE A 14 3.80 6.56 0.27
CA ILE A 14 4.39 5.33 -0.28
C ILE A 14 3.33 4.25 -0.46
N TRP A 15 2.44 4.08 0.52
CA TRP A 15 1.37 3.09 0.45
C TRP A 15 0.40 3.36 -0.71
N LEU A 16 -0.01 4.62 -0.90
CA LEU A 16 -0.82 5.03 -2.05
C LEU A 16 -0.10 4.77 -3.38
N LEU A 17 1.21 5.02 -3.45
CA LEU A 17 2.01 4.77 -4.64
C LEU A 17 2.07 3.28 -4.98
N LEU A 18 2.19 2.40 -3.97
CA LEU A 18 2.13 0.93 -4.17
C LEU A 18 0.79 0.48 -4.76
N ILE A 19 -0.32 1.05 -4.28
CA ILE A 19 -1.65 0.75 -4.83
C ILE A 19 -1.80 1.23 -6.28
N MET A 20 -1.28 2.43 -6.60
CA MET A 20 -1.29 2.93 -7.97
C MET A 20 -0.48 2.03 -8.92
N ILE A 21 0.67 1.53 -8.47
CA ILE A 21 1.45 0.54 -9.23
C ILE A 21 0.64 -0.74 -9.41
N TYR A 22 0.00 -1.24 -8.36
CA TYR A 22 -0.84 -2.44 -8.45
C TYR A 22 -1.99 -2.28 -9.43
N LEU A 23 -2.66 -1.11 -9.43
CA LEU A 23 -3.71 -0.78 -10.41
C LEU A 23 -3.16 -0.75 -11.84
N THR A 24 -2.01 -0.10 -12.05
CA THR A 24 -1.38 0.02 -13.37
C THR A 24 -0.95 -1.34 -13.91
N LEU A 25 -0.35 -2.19 -13.07
CA LEU A 25 0.03 -3.55 -13.45
C LEU A 25 -1.19 -4.41 -13.80
N ASN A 26 -2.28 -4.28 -13.04
CA ASN A 26 -3.54 -4.94 -13.37
C ASN A 26 -4.08 -4.46 -14.72
N LEU A 27 -4.02 -3.15 -14.99
CA LEU A 27 -4.50 -2.55 -16.23
C LEU A 27 -3.71 -3.04 -17.45
N TRP A 28 -2.41 -3.21 -17.33
CA TRP A 28 -1.56 -3.63 -18.44
C TRP A 28 -1.49 -5.15 -18.62
N PHE A 29 -1.28 -5.90 -17.53
CA PHE A 29 -0.85 -7.29 -17.60
C PHE A 29 -1.90 -8.31 -17.12
N ASN A 30 -3.07 -7.88 -16.62
CA ASN A 30 -4.06 -8.79 -16.04
C ASN A 30 -3.56 -9.66 -14.90
N VAL A 31 -2.68 -9.08 -14.08
CA VAL A 31 -2.15 -9.74 -12.88
C VAL A 31 -3.20 -9.66 -11.76
N ASN A 32 -4.37 -10.24 -11.99
CA ASN A 32 -5.42 -10.32 -10.97
C ASN A 32 -4.95 -11.31 -9.89
N ILE A 33 -4.27 -10.80 -8.86
CA ILE A 33 -3.77 -11.58 -7.74
C ILE A 33 -4.71 -11.33 -6.54
N PRO A 34 -5.61 -12.28 -6.21
CA PRO A 34 -6.59 -12.10 -5.13
C PRO A 34 -5.95 -11.81 -3.78
N ILE A 35 -4.76 -12.37 -3.55
CA ILE A 35 -3.97 -12.18 -2.33
C ILE A 35 -3.58 -10.70 -2.15
N VAL A 36 -3.14 -10.04 -3.22
CA VAL A 36 -2.70 -8.63 -3.17
C VAL A 36 -3.90 -7.71 -2.95
N SER A 37 -5.02 -7.99 -3.61
CA SER A 37 -6.29 -7.31 -3.37
C SER A 37 -6.73 -7.43 -1.90
N ASN A 38 -6.59 -8.61 -1.28
CA ASN A 38 -6.91 -8.80 0.13
C ASN A 38 -5.94 -8.06 1.07
N ILE A 39 -4.64 -8.05 0.76
CA ILE A 39 -3.61 -7.33 1.54
C ILE A 39 -3.88 -5.83 1.55
N PHE A 40 -4.23 -5.24 0.41
CA PHE A 40 -4.56 -3.82 0.33
C PHE A 40 -5.98 -3.51 0.81
N GLY A 41 -6.86 -4.51 0.94
CA GLY A 41 -8.27 -4.31 1.27
C GLY A 41 -9.04 -3.65 0.12
N VAL A 42 -8.79 -4.11 -1.10
CA VAL A 42 -9.40 -3.61 -2.34
C VAL A 42 -10.08 -4.73 -3.11
N ASN A 43 -11.14 -4.39 -3.82
CA ASN A 43 -11.71 -5.23 -4.86
C ASN A 43 -11.39 -4.61 -6.22
N LEU A 44 -11.06 -5.46 -7.20
CA LEU A 44 -10.77 -5.06 -8.57
C LEU A 44 -11.82 -5.68 -9.49
N ILE A 45 -12.55 -4.82 -10.19
CA ILE A 45 -13.52 -5.22 -11.20
C ILE A 45 -12.98 -4.77 -12.55
N ALA A 46 -12.58 -5.73 -13.38
CA ALA A 46 -12.16 -5.46 -14.76
C ALA A 46 -13.38 -5.57 -15.69
N ASN A 47 -13.58 -4.56 -16.53
CA ASN A 47 -14.56 -4.59 -17.60
C ASN A 47 -13.82 -4.50 -18.95
N THR A 48 -14.17 -5.40 -19.87
CA THR A 48 -13.49 -5.59 -21.17
C THR A 48 -14.37 -5.30 -22.37
N GLU A 49 -15.63 -4.89 -22.16
CA GLU A 49 -16.65 -4.82 -23.23
C GLU A 49 -16.46 -3.66 -24.23
N ALA A 50 -15.77 -2.58 -23.87
CA ALA A 50 -15.58 -1.40 -24.75
C ALA A 50 -14.16 -0.80 -24.72
N GLY A 51 -13.18 -1.60 -24.30
CA GLY A 51 -11.86 -1.14 -23.86
C GLY A 51 -11.61 -1.58 -22.43
N ARG A 52 -10.34 -1.78 -22.08
CA ARG A 52 -9.98 -2.32 -20.77
C ARG A 52 -10.09 -1.25 -19.70
N SER A 53 -11.10 -1.35 -18.86
CA SER A 53 -11.25 -0.51 -17.67
C SER A 53 -11.15 -1.37 -16.41
N ILE A 54 -10.55 -0.81 -15.36
CA ILE A 54 -10.46 -1.47 -14.05
C ILE A 54 -10.96 -0.50 -13.01
N THR A 55 -12.00 -0.92 -12.30
CA THR A 55 -12.56 -0.20 -11.17
C THR A 55 -12.01 -0.83 -9.90
N MET A 56 -11.34 -0.02 -9.09
CA MET A 56 -10.84 -0.43 -7.78
C MET A 56 -11.74 0.17 -6.69
N THR A 57 -12.33 -0.69 -5.86
CA THR A 57 -13.15 -0.27 -4.73
C THR A 57 -12.49 -0.67 -3.42
N SER A 58 -12.58 0.17 -2.40
CA SER A 58 -12.08 -0.16 -1.07
C SER A 58 -13.08 -1.06 -0.33
N ILE A 59 -12.55 -2.03 0.40
CA ILE A 59 -13.32 -2.91 1.28
C ILE A 59 -13.09 -2.40 2.71
N PHE A 60 -14.11 -1.80 3.29
CA PHE A 60 -14.06 -1.35 4.68
C PHE A 60 -14.41 -2.51 5.63
N PRO A 61 -13.66 -2.75 6.73
CA PRO A 61 -12.56 -1.92 7.27
C PRO A 61 -11.16 -2.32 6.78
N ASN A 62 -11.03 -3.36 5.95
CA ASN A 62 -9.74 -3.95 5.54
C ASN A 62 -8.77 -2.94 4.94
N TRP A 63 -9.27 -1.98 4.15
CA TRP A 63 -8.46 -0.90 3.57
C TRP A 63 -7.75 -0.05 4.65
N ILE A 64 -8.47 0.30 5.73
CA ILE A 64 -7.90 1.09 6.84
C ILE A 64 -6.92 0.26 7.66
N LEU A 65 -7.25 -1.01 7.91
CA LEU A 65 -6.36 -1.93 8.61
C LEU A 65 -5.05 -2.13 7.84
N SER A 66 -5.12 -2.29 6.52
CA SER A 66 -3.94 -2.40 5.65
C SER A 66 -3.05 -1.17 5.75
N LEU A 67 -3.63 0.03 5.66
CA LEU A 67 -2.90 1.28 5.81
C LEU A 67 -2.24 1.39 7.19
N ALA A 68 -2.98 1.09 8.26
CA ALA A 68 -2.48 1.16 9.63
C ALA A 68 -1.31 0.19 9.85
N CYS A 69 -1.46 -1.07 9.41
CA CYS A 69 -0.39 -2.07 9.45
C CYS A 69 0.85 -1.62 8.68
N PHE A 70 0.67 -1.02 7.49
CA PHE A 70 1.80 -0.52 6.70
C PHE A 70 2.53 0.63 7.40
N VAL A 71 1.81 1.58 7.97
CA VAL A 71 2.42 2.70 8.71
C VAL A 71 3.20 2.19 9.92
N ILE A 72 2.64 1.24 10.69
CA ILE A 72 3.31 0.62 11.84
C ILE A 72 4.58 -0.12 11.38
N ALA A 73 4.49 -0.93 10.32
CA ALA A 73 5.63 -1.68 9.79
C ALA A 73 6.74 -0.73 9.29
N TYR A 74 6.39 0.31 8.53
CA TYR A 74 7.35 1.27 7.99
C TYR A 74 8.08 2.06 9.10
N VAL A 75 7.36 2.49 10.13
CA VAL A 75 7.95 3.18 11.29
C VAL A 75 8.79 2.20 12.12
N GLY A 76 8.30 0.99 12.36
CA GLY A 76 8.95 -0.06 13.16
C GLY A 76 10.26 -0.55 12.54
N VAL A 77 10.27 -0.94 11.26
CA VAL A 77 11.47 -1.39 10.53
C VAL A 77 12.57 -0.33 10.57
N ARG A 78 12.20 0.94 10.41
CA ARG A 78 13.17 2.04 10.43
C ARG A 78 13.74 2.29 11.83
N TRP A 79 12.94 2.09 12.88
CA TRP A 79 13.41 2.15 14.26
C TRP A 79 14.39 1.02 14.56
N PHE A 80 14.06 -0.19 14.16
CA PHE A 80 14.92 -1.37 14.28
C PHE A 80 16.27 -1.16 13.56
N TRP A 81 16.24 -0.69 12.32
CA TRP A 81 17.45 -0.37 11.55
C TRP A 81 18.31 0.72 12.20
N LYS A 82 17.67 1.75 12.78
CA LYS A 82 18.38 2.82 13.49
C LYS A 82 19.01 2.31 14.79
N GLY A 83 18.38 1.35 15.47
CA GLY A 83 18.93 0.65 16.63
C GLY A 83 20.18 -0.16 16.28
N ILE A 84 20.11 -0.95 15.21
CA ILE A 84 21.26 -1.72 14.69
C ILE A 84 22.44 -0.79 14.33
N ASN A 85 22.17 0.31 13.63
CA ASN A 85 23.23 1.25 13.24
C ASN A 85 23.84 2.01 14.42
N LYS A 86 23.14 2.14 15.55
CA LYS A 86 23.72 2.69 16.79
C LYS A 86 24.60 1.67 17.52
N SER A 87 24.30 0.38 17.43
CA SER A 87 25.08 -0.69 18.05
C SER A 87 26.41 -0.98 17.34
N LYS A 88 26.58 -0.50 16.10
CA LYS A 88 27.81 -0.67 15.30
C LYS A 88 28.80 0.50 15.42
N LYS A 89 28.52 1.49 16.28
CA LYS A 89 29.37 2.65 16.56
C LYS A 89 29.88 2.58 17.99
#